data_AF-A0AB37ZXE0-F1
#
_entry.id   AF-A0AB37ZXE0-F1
#
_cell.length_a   1.000
_cell.length_b   1.000
_cell.length_c   1.000
_cell.angle_alpha   90.00
_cell.angle_beta   90.00
_cell.angle_gamma   90.00
#
_symmetry.space_group_name_H-M   'P 1'
#
loop_
_entity.id
_entity.type
_entity.pdbx_description
1 polymer ?
#
loop_
_entity_poly.entity_id
_entity_poly.type
_entity_poly.pdbx_seq_one_letter_code
_entity_poly.pdbx_strand_id
1 'polypeptide(L)'
;MKNKYLEFRELSKSPSGKTKIISVVNNATGSALGQIRWFASWRKYTFHTNFGNVFDSACLLEVVAELDRLNQEHKEGSNETR
;
A
#
# COMPACT_ATOMS: atom_id res chain seq x y z
N MET A 1 -1.01 11.86 9.22
CA MET A 1 0.43 11.95 9.57
C MET A 1 1.20 12.24 8.30
N LYS A 2 2.30 13.00 8.37
CA LYS A 2 3.16 13.27 7.20
C LYS A 2 4.18 12.13 7.09
N ASN A 3 4.27 11.49 5.93
CA ASN A 3 5.22 10.40 5.72
C ASN A 3 6.65 10.96 5.77
N LYS A 4 7.50 10.33 6.57
CA LYS A 4 8.85 10.81 6.85
C LYS A 4 9.91 10.04 6.07
N TYR A 5 9.68 8.76 5.81
CA TYR A 5 10.67 7.88 5.18
C TYR A 5 10.19 7.26 3.87
N LEU A 6 8.88 7.04 3.74
CA LEU A 6 8.29 6.35 2.60
C LEU A 6 7.44 7.29 1.76
N GLU A 7 7.42 7.05 0.47
CA GLU A 7 6.44 7.63 -0.43
C GLU A 7 5.62 6.51 -1.06
N PHE A 8 4.31 6.73 -1.17
CA PHE A 8 3.34 5.77 -1.68
C PHE A 8 2.80 6.29 -3.01
N ARG A 9 3.13 5.60 -4.11
CA ARG A 9 2.76 6.01 -5.47
C ARG A 9 1.79 4.99 -6.07
N GLU A 10 0.65 5.45 -6.58
CA GLU A 10 -0.21 4.56 -7.38
C GLU A 10 0.55 4.11 -8.63
N LEU A 11 0.78 2.81 -8.75
CA LEU A 11 1.53 2.21 -9.86
C LEU A 11 0.58 1.84 -11.01
N SER A 12 -0.50 1.14 -10.67
CA SER A 12 -1.51 0.65 -11.61
C SER A 12 -2.75 0.15 -10.87
N LYS A 13 -3.74 -0.34 -11.62
CA LYS A 13 -4.84 -1.15 -11.09
C LYS A 13 -4.50 -2.64 -11.18
N SER A 14 -5.10 -3.44 -10.30
CA SER A 14 -5.09 -4.90 -10.37
C SER A 14 -5.60 -5.40 -11.72
N PRO A 15 -5.30 -6.64 -12.15
CA PRO A 15 -5.78 -7.17 -13.44
C PRO A 15 -7.29 -7.09 -13.65
N SER A 16 -8.09 -7.17 -12.58
CA SER A 16 -9.55 -7.03 -12.65
C SER A 16 -10.04 -5.57 -12.71
N GLY A 17 -9.13 -4.59 -12.57
CA GLY A 17 -9.44 -3.17 -12.48
C GLY A 17 -10.06 -2.70 -11.16
N LYS A 18 -10.37 -3.62 -10.22
CA LYS A 18 -11.15 -3.32 -9.01
C LYS A 18 -10.36 -2.77 -7.83
N THR A 19 -9.06 -3.04 -7.78
CA THR A 19 -8.19 -2.64 -6.66
C THR A 19 -6.94 -1.95 -7.20
N LYS A 20 -6.32 -1.11 -6.38
CA LYS A 20 -5.10 -0.38 -6.74
C LYS A 20 -3.86 -1.22 -6.44
N ILE A 21 -2.75 -0.91 -7.09
CA ILE A 21 -1.42 -1.39 -6.74
C ILE A 21 -0.59 -0.16 -6.44
N ILE A 22 -0.06 -0.08 -5.22
CA ILE A 22 0.70 1.06 -4.73
C ILE A 22 2.16 0.64 -4.60
N SER A 23 3.07 1.37 -5.25
CA SER A 23 4.50 1.21 -5.06
C SER A 23 4.93 1.93 -3.78
N VAL A 24 5.67 1.24 -2.92
CA VAL A 24 6.30 1.82 -1.73
C VAL A 24 7.73 2.17 -2.11
N VAL A 25 8.08 3.45 -2.09
CA VAL A 25 9.40 3.93 -2.50
C VAL A 25 10.12 4.62 -1.34
N ASN A 26 11.44 4.47 -1.30
CA ASN A 26 12.29 5.27 -0.42
C ASN A 26 12.22 6.73 -0.87
N ASN A 27 11.86 7.65 0.02
CA ASN A 27 11.67 9.05 -0.36
C ASN A 27 12.99 9.82 -0.65
N ALA A 28 14.13 9.32 -0.18
CA ALA A 28 15.44 9.94 -0.39
C ALA A 28 16.08 9.47 -1.70
N THR A 29 15.99 8.18 -2.01
CA THR A 29 16.63 7.60 -3.21
C THR A 29 15.66 7.35 -4.37
N GLY A 30 14.35 7.36 -4.12
CA GLY A 30 13.32 6.97 -5.08
C GLY A 30 13.25 5.47 -5.38
N SER A 31 14.06 4.64 -4.70
CA SER A 31 14.13 3.21 -4.94
C SER A 31 12.84 2.49 -4.51
N ALA A 32 12.37 1.54 -5.32
CA ALA A 32 11.21 0.72 -4.99
C ALA A 32 11.54 -0.33 -3.92
N LEU A 33 10.85 -0.26 -2.78
CA LEU A 33 11.07 -1.14 -1.65
C LEU A 33 10.08 -2.31 -1.59
N GLY A 34 8.94 -2.17 -2.26
CA GLY A 34 7.90 -3.19 -2.31
C GLY A 34 6.61 -2.62 -2.87
N GLN A 35 5.52 -3.38 -2.73
CA GLN A 35 4.20 -3.00 -3.22
C GLN A 35 3.12 -3.29 -2.19
N ILE A 36 2.17 -2.38 -2.04
CA ILE A 36 0.90 -2.65 -1.38
C ILE A 36 -0.11 -3.05 -2.45
N ARG A 37 -0.75 -4.20 -2.28
CA ARG A 37 -1.76 -4.72 -3.21
C ARG A 37 -2.81 -5.54 -2.48
N TRP A 38 -3.94 -5.75 -3.14
CA TRP A 38 -5.03 -6.56 -2.59
C TRP A 38 -4.65 -8.04 -2.48
N PHE A 39 -4.79 -8.60 -1.30
CA PHE A 39 -4.68 -10.04 -1.07
C PHE A 39 -6.06 -10.67 -0.94
N ALA A 40 -6.50 -11.31 -2.02
CA ALA A 40 -7.87 -11.80 -2.19
C ALA A 40 -8.32 -12.74 -1.06
N SER A 41 -7.43 -13.62 -0.58
CA SER A 41 -7.76 -14.59 0.46
C SER A 41 -8.14 -13.94 1.79
N TRP A 42 -7.56 -12.78 2.11
CA TRP A 42 -7.89 -12.04 3.35
C TRP A 42 -8.87 -10.90 3.10
N ARG A 43 -9.15 -10.58 1.84
CA ARG A 43 -9.95 -9.42 1.44
C ARG A 43 -9.43 -8.14 2.09
N LYS A 44 -8.11 -7.94 2.03
CA LYS A 44 -7.42 -6.75 2.57
C LYS A 44 -6.25 -6.38 1.66
N TYR A 45 -5.89 -5.11 1.67
CA TYR A 45 -4.57 -4.68 1.20
C TYR A 45 -3.49 -5.22 2.14
N THR A 46 -2.38 -5.68 1.55
CA THR A 46 -1.21 -6.17 2.26
C THR A 46 0.06 -5.61 1.64
N PHE A 47 1.09 -5.44 2.46
CA PHE A 47 2.41 -5.04 1.99
C PHE A 47 3.26 -6.25 1.59
N HIS A 48 3.80 -6.21 0.38
CA HIS A 48 4.74 -7.20 -0.15
C HIS A 48 6.08 -6.50 -0.35
N THR A 49 7.03 -6.78 0.54
CA THR A 49 8.39 -6.25 0.41
C THR A 49 9.15 -6.91 -0.74
N ASN A 50 10.02 -6.15 -1.39
CA ASN A 50 11.06 -6.73 -2.23
C ASN A 50 12.06 -7.50 -1.36
N PHE A 51 12.70 -8.50 -1.96
CA PHE A 51 13.67 -9.34 -1.26
C PHE A 51 14.85 -8.51 -0.74
N GLY A 52 15.28 -8.78 0.50
CA GLY A 52 16.44 -8.14 1.12
C GLY A 52 16.18 -6.79 1.79
N ASN A 53 15.00 -6.20 1.64
CA ASN A 53 14.66 -4.97 2.35
C ASN A 53 14.25 -5.25 3.79
N VAL A 54 14.71 -4.38 4.69
CA VAL A 54 14.38 -4.38 6.11
C VAL A 54 13.69 -3.08 6.48
N PHE A 55 12.72 -3.16 7.37
CA PHE A 55 11.92 -2.03 7.82
C PHE A 55 12.00 -1.95 9.33
N ASP A 56 12.32 -0.75 9.84
CA ASP A 56 12.23 -0.48 11.27
C ASP A 56 10.77 -0.21 11.67
N SER A 57 10.54 0.02 12.96
CA SER A 57 9.20 0.31 13.49
C SER A 57 8.59 1.56 12.85
N ALA A 58 9.37 2.59 12.56
CA ALA A 58 8.85 3.83 12.00
C ALA A 58 8.32 3.62 10.57
N CYS A 59 9.10 2.93 9.72
CA CYS A 59 8.67 2.63 8.36
C CYS A 59 7.47 1.67 8.35
N LEU A 60 7.43 0.68 9.25
CA LEU A 60 6.28 -0.23 9.37
C LEU A 60 5.01 0.51 9.79
N LEU A 61 5.10 1.51 10.68
CA LEU A 61 3.94 2.32 11.07
C LEU A 61 3.40 3.17 9.91
N GLU A 62 4.28 3.72 9.06
CA GLU A 62 3.85 4.41 7.83
C GLU A 62 3.13 3.44 6.87
N VAL A 63 3.64 2.22 6.71
CA VAL A 63 2.98 1.17 5.91
C VAL A 63 1.61 0.81 6.49
N VAL A 64 1.50 0.63 7.81
CA VAL A 64 0.21 0.35 8.48
C VAL A 64 -0.80 1.45 8.21
N ALA A 65 -0.41 2.72 8.36
CA ALA A 65 -1.30 3.85 8.11
C ALA A 65 -1.85 3.85 6.67
N GLU A 66 -1.00 3.54 5.68
CA GLU A 66 -1.43 3.47 4.28
C GLU A 66 -2.33 2.25 4.01
N LEU A 67 -2.05 1.09 4.62
CA LEU A 67 -2.90 -0.09 4.53
C LEU A 67 -4.31 0.19 5.08
N ASP A 68 -4.40 0.84 6.24
CA ASP A 68 -5.67 1.20 6.86
C ASP A 68 -6.46 2.18 5.99
N ARG A 69 -5.78 3.19 5.43
CA ARG A 69 -6.38 4.15 4.50
C ARG A 69 -6.98 3.45 3.27
N LEU A 70 -6.22 2.56 2.62
CA LEU A 70 -6.67 1.83 1.43
C LEU A 70 -7.80 0.84 1.72
N ASN A 71 -7.76 0.18 2.87
CA ASN A 71 -8.83 -0.74 3.28
C ASN A 71 -10.13 0.02 3.58
N GLN A 72 -10.04 1.19 4.21
CA GLN A 72 -11.19 2.06 4.46
C GLN A 72 -11.77 2.59 3.14
N GLU A 73 -10.92 3.11 2.24
CA GLU A 73 -11.33 3.58 0.90
C GLU A 73 -12.06 2.48 0.11
N HIS A 74 -11.57 1.25 0.14
CA HIS A 74 -12.21 0.12 -0.55
C HIS A 74 -13.57 -0.25 0.06
N LYS A 75 -13.69 -0.16 1.38
CA LYS A 75 -14.96 -0.41 2.08
C LYS A 75 -16.02 0.64 1.74
N GLU A 76 -15.62 1.91 1.68
CA GLU A 76 -16.50 3.03 1.32
C GLU A 76 -16.95 2.96 -0.14
N GLY A 77 -16.03 2.76 -1.09
CA GLY A 77 -16.39 2.62 -2.51
C GLY A 77 -17.29 1.41 -2.81
N SER A 78 -17.20 0.35 -1.99
CA SER A 78 -18.09 -0.80 -2.08
C SER A 78 -19.53 -0.49 -1.59
N ASN A 79 -19.69 0.51 -0.73
CA ASN A 79 -21.01 0.92 -0.21
C ASN A 79 -21.72 1.93 -1.13
N GLU A 80 -20.98 2.78 -1.84
CA GLU A 80 -21.55 3.79 -2.77
C GLU A 80 -22.15 3.17 -4.05
N THR A 81 -21.77 1.93 -4.39
CA THR A 81 -22.25 1.24 -5.60
C THR A 81 -23.44 0.29 -5.32
N ARG A 82 -24.03 0.35 -4.12
CA ARG A 82 -25.18 -0.47 -3.70
C ARG A 82 -26.43 0.38 -3.56
#